data_AF-A0A257JCR8-F1
#
_entry.id   AF-A0A257JCR8-F1
#
_cell.length_a   1.000
_cell.length_b   1.000
_cell.length_c   1.000
_cell.angle_alpha   90.00
_cell.angle_beta   90.00
_cell.angle_gamma   90.00
#
_symmetry.space_group_name_H-M   'P 1'
#
loop_
_entity.id
_entity.type
_entity.pdbx_description
1 polymer ?
#
loop_
_entity_poly.entity_id
_entity_poly.type
_entity_poly.pdbx_seq_one_letter_code
_entity_poly.pdbx_strand_id
1 'polypeptide(L)'
;LGYARYAAQGGDWGSAVTTAIGGLDAAHCLGIHITLAMGSRPLPSDGEPPPEEARALAGLKHYADWDAGYSKQQATRPQTLAYGLTDSPAGQAAWILEKFWAWTDCDGHPENVFTRDELLDNVMLYWVTASAASSARLYWESFSPKRRTHRPVTVPTGVAVFPKEIITPVRRWMATQFPNIQHWSEMPKGGHFAAFEQPALFIDDVRSFFRTLR
;
A
#
# COMPACT_ATOMS: atom_id res chain seq x y z
N LEU A 1 7.81 22.91 -7.82
CA LEU A 1 6.77 22.63 -8.85
C LEU A 1 5.72 23.74 -8.98
N GLY A 2 5.54 24.62 -7.98
CA GLY A 2 4.61 25.77 -8.10
C GLY A 2 3.14 25.46 -7.85
N TYR A 3 2.81 24.26 -7.36
CA TYR A 3 1.44 23.88 -7.01
C TYR A 3 1.04 24.45 -5.66
N ALA A 4 0.21 25.50 -5.65
CA ALA A 4 -0.36 26.10 -4.45
C ALA A 4 -1.53 25.28 -3.86
N ARG A 5 -2.16 24.43 -4.69
CA ARG A 5 -3.20 23.48 -4.30
C ARG A 5 -2.95 22.18 -5.05
N TYR A 6 -3.00 21.05 -4.37
CA TYR A 6 -2.75 19.75 -4.99
C TYR A 6 -3.55 18.63 -4.31
N ALA A 7 -3.71 17.52 -5.01
CA ALA A 7 -4.23 16.28 -4.47
C ALA A 7 -3.09 15.26 -4.35
N ALA A 8 -3.17 14.33 -3.40
CA ALA A 8 -2.18 13.27 -3.24
C ALA A 8 -2.86 11.89 -3.28
N GLN A 9 -2.20 10.92 -3.91
CA GLN A 9 -2.69 9.57 -4.05
C GLN A 9 -1.56 8.57 -3.78
N GLY A 10 -1.87 7.46 -3.10
CA GLY A 10 -0.90 6.37 -2.95
C GLY A 10 -1.50 5.05 -2.49
N GLY A 11 -0.81 3.97 -2.84
CA GLY A 11 -0.91 2.64 -2.22
C GLY A 11 0.40 2.28 -1.50
N ASP A 12 0.43 1.19 -0.73
CA ASP A 12 1.62 0.73 0.01
C ASP A 12 2.37 1.88 0.74
N TRP A 13 3.70 1.98 0.65
CA TRP A 13 4.47 3.11 1.18
C TRP A 13 3.98 4.47 0.69
N GLY A 14 3.45 4.54 -0.53
CA GLY A 14 2.77 5.71 -1.05
C GLY A 14 1.55 6.12 -0.23
N SER A 15 0.78 5.17 0.33
CA SER A 15 -0.31 5.47 1.28
C SER A 15 0.21 6.10 2.56
N ALA A 16 1.33 5.62 3.12
CA ALA A 16 1.92 6.23 4.32
C ALA A 16 2.41 7.64 4.04
N VAL A 17 3.09 7.85 2.91
CA VAL A 17 3.55 9.19 2.50
C VAL A 17 2.36 10.12 2.24
N THR A 18 1.32 9.64 1.55
CA THR A 18 0.09 10.38 1.26
C THR A 18 -0.66 10.76 2.54
N THR A 19 -0.74 9.83 3.50
CA THR A 19 -1.31 10.08 4.84
C THR A 19 -0.51 11.14 5.58
N ALA A 20 0.83 11.07 5.52
CA ALA A 20 1.69 12.09 6.14
C ALA A 20 1.49 13.46 5.50
N ILE A 21 1.40 13.53 4.17
CA ILE A 21 1.09 14.76 3.42
C ILE A 21 -0.24 15.36 3.90
N GLY A 22 -1.31 14.57 3.95
CA GLY A 22 -2.63 15.03 4.38
C GLY A 22 -2.68 15.53 5.82
N GLY A 23 -1.83 15.01 6.70
CA GLY A 23 -1.70 15.46 8.09
C GLY A 23 -0.70 16.60 8.32
N LEU A 24 0.28 16.79 7.42
CA LEU A 24 1.33 17.82 7.56
C LEU A 24 1.02 19.10 6.79
N ASP A 25 0.36 19.01 5.65
CA ASP A 25 0.17 20.12 4.71
C ASP A 25 -1.31 20.32 4.32
N ALA A 26 -2.18 20.22 5.32
CA ALA A 26 -3.64 20.32 5.14
C ALA A 26 -4.11 21.65 4.51
N ALA A 27 -3.30 22.71 4.57
CA ALA A 27 -3.62 24.01 3.97
C ALA A 27 -3.55 23.99 2.43
N HIS A 28 -2.68 23.16 1.84
CA HIS A 28 -2.47 23.10 0.39
C HIS A 28 -2.97 21.78 -0.22
N CYS A 29 -3.06 20.71 0.59
CA CYS A 29 -3.61 19.43 0.18
C CYS A 29 -5.15 19.48 0.12
N LEU A 30 -5.70 19.41 -1.09
CA LEU A 30 -7.16 19.41 -1.35
C LEU A 30 -7.85 18.19 -0.77
N GLY A 31 -7.14 17.07 -0.74
CA GLY A 31 -7.65 15.77 -0.33
C GLY A 31 -6.66 14.68 -0.71
N ILE A 32 -6.83 13.52 -0.07
CA ILE A 32 -6.02 12.34 -0.31
C ILE A 32 -6.86 11.17 -0.80
N HIS A 33 -6.26 10.31 -1.63
CA HIS A 33 -6.86 9.05 -2.07
C HIS A 33 -5.90 7.89 -1.78
N ILE A 34 -6.37 6.87 -1.06
CA ILE A 34 -5.54 5.73 -0.67
C ILE A 34 -6.17 4.38 -1.01
N THR A 35 -5.34 3.39 -1.33
CA THR A 35 -5.79 2.00 -1.55
C THR A 35 -5.48 1.09 -0.36
N LEU A 36 -4.55 1.51 0.51
CA LEU A 36 -4.15 0.82 1.73
C LEU A 36 -4.17 1.78 2.93
N ALA A 37 -4.75 1.37 4.06
CA ALA A 37 -4.80 2.13 5.30
C ALA A 37 -3.69 1.69 6.28
N MET A 38 -2.46 2.12 6.02
CA MET A 38 -1.30 1.66 6.77
C MET A 38 -1.34 2.06 8.25
N GLY A 39 -1.29 1.06 9.14
CA GLY A 39 -1.29 1.28 10.60
C GLY A 39 -2.69 1.42 11.22
N SER A 40 -3.76 1.31 10.43
CA SER A 40 -5.11 1.10 10.96
C SER A 40 -5.16 -0.21 11.75
N ARG A 41 -5.86 -0.21 12.89
CA ARG A 41 -5.90 -1.36 13.82
C ARG A 41 -7.33 -1.78 14.09
N PRO A 42 -7.57 -3.10 14.29
CA PRO A 42 -8.86 -3.58 14.76
C PRO A 42 -9.30 -2.86 16.01
N LEU A 43 -10.53 -2.34 15.98
CA LEU A 43 -11.18 -1.80 17.16
C LEU A 43 -11.91 -2.94 17.89
N PRO A 44 -11.99 -2.90 19.23
CA PRO A 44 -12.79 -3.86 19.97
C PRO A 44 -14.21 -3.94 19.41
N SER A 45 -14.75 -5.16 19.34
CA SER A 45 -16.13 -5.44 18.95
C SER A 45 -16.66 -6.54 19.84
N ASP A 46 -17.92 -6.42 20.25
CA ASP A 46 -18.64 -7.50 20.89
C ASP A 46 -19.27 -8.39 19.81
N GLY A 47 -19.11 -9.71 19.91
CA GLY A 47 -19.68 -10.67 18.96
C GLY A 47 -18.82 -10.96 17.72
N GLU A 48 -19.43 -11.59 16.72
CA GLU A 48 -18.75 -11.97 15.47
C GLU A 48 -18.43 -10.73 14.62
N PRO A 49 -17.20 -10.63 14.07
CA PRO A 49 -16.83 -9.49 13.24
C PRO A 49 -17.67 -9.45 11.95
N PRO A 50 -18.12 -8.25 11.51
CA PRO A 50 -18.73 -8.08 10.19
C PRO A 50 -17.85 -8.62 9.06
N PRO A 51 -18.42 -8.96 7.88
CA PRO A 51 -17.66 -9.57 6.79
C PRO A 51 -16.38 -8.82 6.38
N GLU A 52 -16.42 -7.48 6.33
CA GLU A 52 -15.26 -6.66 6.00
C GLU A 52 -14.16 -6.72 7.08
N GLU A 53 -14.54 -6.81 8.35
CA GLU A 53 -13.61 -6.97 9.47
C GLU A 53 -13.03 -8.38 9.52
N ALA A 54 -13.88 -9.39 9.31
CA ALA A 54 -13.46 -10.79 9.25
C ALA A 54 -12.42 -11.01 8.13
N ARG A 55 -12.65 -10.43 6.94
CA ARG A 55 -11.70 -10.44 5.81
C ARG A 55 -10.37 -9.78 6.18
N ALA A 56 -10.42 -8.58 6.75
CA ALA A 56 -9.21 -7.86 7.14
C ALA A 56 -8.43 -8.54 8.29
N LEU A 57 -9.13 -9.15 9.25
CA LEU A 57 -8.53 -9.95 10.32
C LEU A 57 -7.85 -11.22 9.78
N ALA A 58 -8.47 -11.89 8.81
CA ALA A 58 -7.86 -13.03 8.12
C ALA A 58 -6.59 -12.62 7.37
N GLY A 59 -6.61 -11.49 6.66
CA GLY A 59 -5.43 -10.91 6.00
C GLY A 59 -4.32 -10.56 6.97
N LEU A 60 -4.65 -9.90 8.09
CA LEU A 60 -3.70 -9.60 9.18
C LEU A 60 -3.04 -10.87 9.73
N LYS A 61 -3.82 -11.92 9.96
CA LYS A 61 -3.31 -13.21 10.44
C LYS A 61 -2.39 -13.86 9.42
N HIS A 62 -2.83 -13.96 8.16
CA HIS A 62 -2.02 -14.51 7.08
C HIS A 62 -0.69 -13.77 6.92
N TYR A 63 -0.73 -12.43 6.95
CA TYR A 63 0.46 -11.61 6.87
C TYR A 63 1.43 -11.86 8.03
N ALA A 64 0.91 -11.98 9.26
CA ALA A 64 1.74 -12.25 10.43
C ALA A 64 2.42 -13.63 10.37
N ASP A 65 1.69 -14.64 9.89
CA ASP A 65 2.12 -16.03 9.84
C ASP A 65 3.10 -16.29 8.68
N TRP A 66 2.85 -15.71 7.50
CA TRP A 66 3.52 -16.10 6.25
C TRP A 66 4.22 -14.95 5.54
N ASP A 67 3.56 -13.80 5.34
CA ASP A 67 4.08 -12.79 4.42
C ASP A 67 5.06 -11.78 5.04
N ALA A 68 5.06 -11.59 6.36
CA ALA A 68 5.87 -10.54 7.00
C ALA A 68 7.40 -10.80 7.00
N GLY A 69 7.86 -11.93 6.46
CA GLY A 69 9.29 -12.29 6.46
C GLY A 69 10.17 -11.23 5.77
N TYR A 70 9.75 -10.77 4.59
CA TYR A 70 10.51 -9.79 3.80
C TYR A 70 10.68 -8.47 4.57
N SER A 71 9.61 -7.96 5.18
CA SER A 71 9.61 -6.68 5.88
C SER A 71 10.36 -6.77 7.22
N LYS A 72 10.26 -7.89 7.94
CA LYS A 72 11.07 -8.14 9.15
C LYS A 72 12.57 -8.13 8.83
N GLN A 73 12.98 -8.76 7.73
CA GLN A 73 14.38 -8.77 7.30
C GLN A 73 14.86 -7.37 6.89
N GLN A 74 14.08 -6.65 6.07
CA GLN A 74 14.42 -5.29 5.63
C GLN A 74 14.41 -4.28 6.79
N ALA A 75 13.51 -4.44 7.75
CA ALA A 75 13.43 -3.57 8.93
C ALA A 75 14.60 -3.74 9.91
N THR A 76 15.38 -4.82 9.81
CA THR A 76 16.43 -5.15 10.79
C THR A 76 17.82 -5.29 10.20
N ARG A 77 17.99 -5.83 9.00
CA ARG A 77 19.30 -6.04 8.37
C ARG A 77 19.24 -5.73 6.86
N PRO A 78 18.81 -4.52 6.45
CA PRO A 78 18.64 -4.18 5.04
C PRO A 78 19.96 -4.29 4.27
N GLN A 79 21.08 -3.86 4.87
CA GLN A 79 22.40 -3.94 4.23
C GLN A 79 22.85 -5.39 3.98
N THR A 80 22.62 -6.29 4.94
CA THR A 80 23.02 -7.70 4.82
C THR A 80 22.24 -8.40 3.71
N LEU A 81 20.91 -8.19 3.65
CA LEU A 81 20.07 -8.71 2.60
C LEU A 81 20.52 -8.22 1.21
N ALA A 82 20.87 -6.94 1.11
CA ALA A 82 21.15 -6.31 -0.17
C ALA A 82 22.39 -6.87 -0.88
N TYR A 83 23.38 -7.42 -0.17
CA TYR A 83 24.54 -8.04 -0.83
C TYR A 83 24.09 -9.18 -1.76
N GLY A 84 23.20 -10.07 -1.30
CA GLY A 84 22.69 -11.16 -2.12
C GLY A 84 21.81 -10.68 -3.27
N LEU A 85 20.93 -9.69 -3.01
CA LEU A 85 20.02 -9.16 -4.04
C LEU A 85 20.73 -8.33 -5.11
N THR A 86 21.82 -7.63 -4.76
CA THR A 86 22.57 -6.80 -5.71
C THR A 86 23.57 -7.62 -6.53
N ASP A 87 24.05 -8.75 -6.00
CA ASP A 87 25.00 -9.62 -6.69
C ASP A 87 24.30 -10.65 -7.61
N SER A 88 23.07 -11.05 -7.27
CA SER A 88 22.32 -12.08 -8.01
C SER A 88 21.03 -11.53 -8.65
N PRO A 89 20.94 -11.42 -9.99
CA PRO A 89 19.72 -10.96 -10.65
C PRO A 89 18.56 -11.94 -10.47
N ALA A 90 18.85 -13.25 -10.40
CA ALA A 90 17.84 -14.26 -10.11
C ALA A 90 17.33 -14.12 -8.66
N GLY A 91 18.21 -13.81 -7.70
CA GLY A 91 17.83 -13.50 -6.33
C GLY A 91 16.97 -12.25 -6.22
N GLN A 92 17.33 -11.19 -6.94
CA GLN A 92 16.55 -9.95 -7.03
C GLN A 92 15.16 -10.19 -7.61
N ALA A 93 15.09 -10.94 -8.71
CA ALA A 93 13.84 -11.28 -9.38
C ALA A 93 12.94 -12.11 -8.46
N ALA A 94 13.45 -13.18 -7.86
CA ALA A 94 12.67 -14.02 -6.94
C ALA A 94 12.11 -13.22 -5.76
N TRP A 95 12.91 -12.32 -5.17
CA TRP A 95 12.50 -11.49 -4.03
C TRP A 95 11.35 -10.54 -4.36
N ILE A 96 11.27 -10.04 -5.59
CA ILE A 96 10.21 -9.13 -6.06
C ILE A 96 9.00 -9.92 -6.58
N LEU A 97 9.22 -10.90 -7.46
CA LEU A 97 8.15 -11.62 -8.15
C LEU A 97 7.31 -12.49 -7.21
N GLU A 98 7.87 -12.92 -6.08
CA GLU A 98 7.08 -13.55 -5.01
C GLU A 98 5.94 -12.65 -4.52
N LYS A 99 6.17 -11.33 -4.44
CA LYS A 99 5.14 -10.35 -4.04
C LYS A 99 4.11 -10.11 -5.13
N PHE A 100 4.54 -10.11 -6.39
CA PHE A 100 3.59 -10.11 -7.51
C PHE A 100 2.70 -11.36 -7.49
N TRP A 101 3.23 -12.53 -7.14
CA TRP A 101 2.42 -13.74 -7.00
C TRP A 101 1.47 -13.68 -5.79
N ALA A 102 1.96 -13.27 -4.62
CA ALA A 102 1.19 -13.30 -3.38
C ALA A 102 0.13 -12.19 -3.30
N TRP A 103 0.41 -11.00 -3.85
CA TRP A 103 -0.39 -9.80 -3.58
C TRP A 103 -1.25 -9.32 -4.76
N THR A 104 -1.11 -9.95 -5.92
CA THR A 104 -1.94 -9.68 -7.10
C THR A 104 -3.15 -10.60 -7.10
N ASP A 105 -4.30 -10.10 -7.55
CA ASP A 105 -5.47 -10.92 -7.87
C ASP A 105 -5.25 -11.71 -9.18
N CYS A 106 -4.32 -12.67 -9.17
CA CYS A 106 -3.76 -13.30 -10.38
C CYS A 106 -4.16 -14.76 -10.63
N ASP A 107 -5.10 -15.31 -9.86
CA ASP A 107 -5.56 -16.69 -9.98
C ASP A 107 -4.40 -17.72 -10.04
N GLY A 108 -3.39 -17.50 -9.17
CA GLY A 108 -2.27 -18.42 -8.99
C GLY A 108 -1.04 -18.18 -9.87
N HIS A 109 -1.08 -17.26 -10.85
CA HIS A 109 0.09 -16.93 -11.67
C HIS A 109 0.12 -15.45 -12.12
N PRO A 110 1.18 -14.67 -11.82
CA PRO A 110 1.25 -13.24 -12.18
C PRO A 110 1.04 -12.94 -13.66
N GLU A 111 1.49 -13.83 -14.55
CA GLU A 111 1.33 -13.64 -16.00
C GLU A 111 -0.15 -13.70 -16.48
N ASN A 112 -1.09 -14.04 -15.60
CA ASN A 112 -2.54 -13.93 -15.90
C ASN A 112 -3.03 -12.47 -15.85
N VAL A 113 -2.27 -11.57 -15.21
CA VAL A 113 -2.63 -10.15 -15.01
C VAL A 113 -1.63 -9.23 -15.69
N PHE A 114 -0.34 -9.58 -15.65
CA PHE A 114 0.75 -8.80 -16.22
C PHE A 114 1.42 -9.54 -17.36
N THR A 115 1.95 -8.82 -18.32
CA THR A 115 2.92 -9.40 -19.25
C THR A 115 4.23 -9.68 -18.52
N ARG A 116 5.04 -10.59 -19.08
CA ARG A 116 6.38 -10.85 -18.56
C ARG A 116 7.27 -9.60 -18.60
N ASP A 117 7.14 -8.80 -19.65
CA ASP A 117 7.93 -7.57 -19.81
C ASP A 117 7.57 -6.55 -18.73
N GLU A 118 6.30 -6.39 -18.40
CA GLU A 118 5.84 -5.54 -17.29
C GLU A 118 6.42 -5.95 -15.93
N LEU A 119 6.46 -7.27 -15.65
CA LEU A 119 7.07 -7.80 -14.44
C LEU A 119 8.60 -7.58 -14.43
N LEU A 120 9.26 -7.85 -15.56
CA LEU A 120 10.70 -7.67 -15.69
C LEU A 120 11.11 -6.20 -15.66
N ASP A 121 10.33 -5.28 -16.23
CA ASP A 121 10.58 -3.84 -16.15
C ASP A 121 10.60 -3.36 -14.70
N ASN A 122 9.68 -3.86 -13.88
CA ASN A 122 9.69 -3.57 -12.44
C ASN A 122 10.98 -4.10 -11.78
N VAL A 123 11.33 -5.37 -12.02
CA VAL A 123 12.57 -5.98 -11.49
C VAL A 123 13.81 -5.21 -11.97
N MET A 124 13.84 -4.83 -13.24
CA MET A 124 14.96 -4.14 -13.86
C MET A 124 15.16 -2.76 -13.28
N LEU A 125 14.09 -2.03 -12.92
CA LEU A 125 14.22 -0.76 -12.21
C LEU A 125 15.02 -0.91 -10.90
N TYR A 126 14.84 -2.00 -10.16
CA TYR A 126 15.64 -2.28 -8.96
C TYR A 126 17.06 -2.72 -9.30
N TRP A 127 17.20 -3.63 -10.27
CA TRP A 127 18.47 -4.23 -10.65
C TRP A 127 19.46 -3.21 -11.22
N VAL A 128 19.08 -2.47 -12.26
CA VAL A 128 20.02 -1.57 -12.98
C VAL A 128 20.41 -0.35 -12.15
N THR A 129 19.59 0.01 -11.16
CA THR A 129 19.89 1.11 -10.23
C THR A 129 20.59 0.62 -8.96
N ALA A 130 20.80 -0.69 -8.81
CA ALA A 130 21.34 -1.34 -7.60
C ALA A 130 20.62 -0.89 -6.32
N SER A 131 19.29 -0.73 -6.37
CA SER A 131 18.51 -0.08 -5.32
C SER A 131 17.91 -1.03 -4.28
N ALA A 132 18.32 -2.30 -4.26
CA ALA A 132 17.91 -3.27 -3.23
C ALA A 132 18.18 -2.76 -1.80
N ALA A 133 19.38 -2.23 -1.56
CA ALA A 133 19.76 -1.70 -0.25
C ALA A 133 19.00 -0.42 0.10
N SER A 134 18.93 0.54 -0.82
CA SER A 134 18.35 1.85 -0.57
C SER A 134 16.85 1.78 -0.35
N SER A 135 16.14 0.96 -1.15
CA SER A 135 14.71 0.69 -0.93
C SER A 135 14.45 -0.03 0.41
N ALA A 136 15.23 -1.06 0.74
CA ALA A 136 15.06 -1.80 1.99
C ALA A 136 15.29 -0.95 3.25
N ARG A 137 16.16 0.08 3.18
CA ARG A 137 16.39 1.01 4.31
C ARG A 137 15.13 1.79 4.69
N LEU A 138 14.16 1.95 3.80
CA LEU A 138 12.87 2.57 4.14
C LEU A 138 12.18 1.83 5.30
N TYR A 139 12.24 0.49 5.31
CA TYR A 139 11.68 -0.34 6.38
C TYR A 139 12.44 -0.13 7.69
N TRP A 140 13.77 -0.15 7.65
CA TRP A 140 14.61 0.11 8.83
C TRP A 140 14.30 1.47 9.45
N GLU A 141 14.14 2.51 8.63
CA GLU A 141 13.87 3.85 9.11
C GLU A 141 12.47 3.98 9.75
N SER A 142 11.50 3.21 9.25
CA SER A 142 10.08 3.42 9.52
C SER A 142 9.45 2.46 10.53
N PHE A 143 10.07 1.30 10.80
CA PHE A 143 9.52 0.28 11.72
C PHE A 143 9.84 0.52 13.20
N SER A 144 10.59 1.58 13.55
CA SER A 144 10.83 1.95 14.95
C SER A 144 9.63 2.68 15.57
N PRO A 145 9.04 2.21 16.69
CA PRO A 145 7.89 2.86 17.34
C PRO A 145 8.15 4.32 17.77
N LYS A 146 9.41 4.65 18.06
CA LYS A 146 9.82 6.01 18.47
C LYS A 146 9.72 7.04 17.34
N ARG A 147 9.47 6.62 16.10
CA ARG A 147 9.53 7.47 14.90
C ARG A 147 8.18 7.75 14.25
N ARG A 148 7.08 7.23 14.80
CA ARG A 148 5.74 7.40 14.23
C ARG A 148 4.98 8.52 14.95
N THR A 149 4.99 9.73 14.40
CA THR A 149 4.05 10.78 14.81
C THR A 149 2.78 10.66 13.98
N HIS A 150 1.70 10.17 14.58
CA HIS A 150 0.40 10.13 13.91
C HIS A 150 -0.29 11.48 14.05
N ARG A 151 -0.53 12.16 12.93
CA ARG A 151 -1.40 13.34 12.85
C ARG A 151 -2.75 12.89 12.27
N PRO A 152 -3.89 13.31 12.84
CA PRO A 152 -5.18 13.11 12.19
C PRO A 152 -5.17 13.74 10.79
N VAL A 153 -5.73 13.04 9.82
CA VAL A 153 -5.88 13.51 8.45
C VAL A 153 -7.25 14.16 8.32
N THR A 154 -7.29 15.50 8.39
CA THR A 154 -8.54 16.27 8.37
C THR A 154 -9.00 16.66 6.96
N VAL A 155 -8.10 16.60 5.97
CA VAL A 155 -8.45 16.82 4.57
C VAL A 155 -9.42 15.73 4.07
N PRO A 156 -10.27 16.03 3.06
CA PRO A 156 -11.12 15.03 2.42
C PRO A 156 -10.33 13.78 2.03
N THR A 157 -10.83 12.61 2.43
CA THR A 157 -10.18 11.31 2.18
C THR A 157 -11.07 10.42 1.33
N GLY A 158 -10.51 9.90 0.24
CA GLY A 158 -11.07 8.83 -0.58
C GLY A 158 -10.34 7.51 -0.34
N VAL A 159 -11.09 6.41 -0.30
CA VAL A 159 -10.54 5.07 -0.08
C VAL A 159 -11.09 4.10 -1.12
N ALA A 160 -10.20 3.37 -1.79
CA ALA A 160 -10.57 2.26 -2.67
C ALA A 160 -10.12 0.93 -2.04
N VAL A 161 -11.07 0.03 -1.81
CA VAL A 161 -10.85 -1.28 -1.20
C VAL A 161 -10.76 -2.33 -2.31
N PHE A 162 -9.55 -2.79 -2.60
CA PHE A 162 -9.31 -3.90 -3.52
C PHE A 162 -9.43 -5.24 -2.79
N PRO A 163 -10.18 -6.22 -3.32
CA PRO A 163 -10.56 -7.42 -2.57
C PRO A 163 -9.40 -8.35 -2.21
N LYS A 164 -8.28 -8.29 -2.94
CA LYS A 164 -7.05 -9.05 -2.68
C LYS A 164 -5.91 -8.20 -2.08
N GLU A 165 -6.20 -7.01 -1.58
CA GLU A 165 -5.22 -6.25 -0.79
C GLU A 165 -4.79 -7.05 0.44
N ILE A 166 -3.51 -6.96 0.82
CA ILE A 166 -2.86 -7.71 1.91
C ILE A 166 -3.69 -7.58 3.20
N ILE A 167 -4.08 -6.34 3.52
CA ILE A 167 -5.01 -6.01 4.60
C ILE A 167 -6.01 -5.01 4.03
N THR A 168 -7.21 -5.48 3.70
CA THR A 168 -8.26 -4.62 3.15
C THR A 168 -8.63 -3.50 4.13
N PRO A 169 -8.70 -2.22 3.69
CA PRO A 169 -9.14 -1.14 4.55
C PRO A 169 -10.51 -1.40 5.19
N VAL A 170 -10.64 -1.09 6.48
CA VAL A 170 -11.90 -1.18 7.23
C VAL A 170 -12.27 0.20 7.73
N ARG A 171 -13.43 0.70 7.31
CA ARG A 171 -13.83 2.09 7.59
C ARG A 171 -13.89 2.39 9.08
N ARG A 172 -14.40 1.46 9.89
CA ARG A 172 -14.49 1.61 11.36
C ARG A 172 -13.11 1.77 11.99
N TRP A 173 -12.12 0.99 11.55
CA TRP A 173 -10.76 1.01 12.08
C TRP A 173 -9.97 2.27 11.65
N MET A 174 -10.44 2.97 10.63
CA MET A 174 -9.81 4.19 10.12
C MET A 174 -10.36 5.47 10.76
N ALA A 175 -11.54 5.42 11.38
CA ALA A 175 -12.29 6.60 11.80
C ALA A 175 -11.50 7.58 12.69
N THR A 176 -10.65 7.07 13.59
CA THR A 176 -9.84 7.93 14.48
C THR A 176 -8.75 8.69 13.72
N GLN A 177 -8.13 8.07 12.73
CA GLN A 177 -7.03 8.68 11.96
C GLN A 177 -7.54 9.52 10.79
N PHE A 178 -8.68 9.13 10.21
CA PHE A 178 -9.28 9.74 9.03
C PHE A 178 -10.73 10.17 9.35
N PRO A 179 -10.93 11.27 10.09
CA PRO A 179 -12.27 11.74 10.46
C PRO A 179 -13.12 12.25 9.28
N ASN A 180 -12.52 12.52 8.11
CA ASN A 180 -13.18 13.12 6.95
C ASN A 180 -13.12 12.22 5.70
N ILE A 181 -13.55 10.95 5.84
CA ILE A 181 -13.70 10.03 4.70
C ILE A 181 -14.98 10.39 3.93
N GLN A 182 -14.82 10.95 2.72
CA GLN A 182 -15.92 11.40 1.86
C GLN A 182 -16.21 10.45 0.69
N HIS A 183 -15.26 9.57 0.36
CA HIS A 183 -15.41 8.61 -0.73
C HIS A 183 -14.90 7.24 -0.27
N TRP A 184 -15.71 6.20 -0.51
CA TRP A 184 -15.41 4.82 -0.12
C TRP A 184 -15.96 3.88 -1.19
N SER A 185 -15.08 3.13 -1.84
CA SER A 185 -15.45 2.22 -2.92
C SER A 185 -14.90 0.84 -2.66
N GLU A 186 -15.74 -0.19 -2.77
CA GLU A 186 -15.29 -1.59 -2.80
C GLU A 186 -15.18 -2.05 -4.26
N MET A 187 -13.98 -2.47 -4.65
CA MET A 187 -13.70 -2.87 -6.02
C MET A 187 -14.12 -4.32 -6.28
N PRO A 188 -14.60 -4.65 -7.49
CA PRO A 188 -15.03 -6.01 -7.80
C PRO A 188 -13.87 -7.00 -7.98
N LYS A 189 -12.65 -6.52 -8.24
CA LYS A 189 -11.44 -7.32 -8.48
C LYS A 189 -10.16 -6.51 -8.27
N GLY A 190 -9.03 -7.19 -8.21
CA GLY A 190 -7.70 -6.61 -8.04
C GLY A 190 -7.14 -6.73 -6.62
N GLY A 191 -5.83 -6.62 -6.51
CA GLY A 191 -5.08 -6.72 -5.27
C GLY A 191 -4.28 -5.46 -4.95
N HIS A 192 -3.07 -5.68 -4.43
CA HIS A 192 -2.20 -4.65 -3.88
C HIS A 192 -1.69 -3.66 -4.93
N PHE A 193 -1.42 -4.12 -6.15
CA PHE A 193 -0.89 -3.28 -7.24
C PHE A 193 -2.03 -2.64 -8.04
N ALA A 194 -3.01 -2.06 -7.33
CA ALA A 194 -4.29 -1.54 -7.86
C ALA A 194 -4.23 -0.86 -9.23
N ALA A 195 -3.35 0.15 -9.39
CA ALA A 195 -3.22 0.92 -10.63
C ALA A 195 -2.63 0.10 -11.79
N PHE A 196 -1.81 -0.89 -11.47
CA PHE A 196 -1.15 -1.75 -12.45
C PHE A 196 -2.07 -2.92 -12.84
N GLU A 197 -2.75 -3.53 -11.87
CA GLU A 197 -3.68 -4.65 -12.07
C GLU A 197 -4.96 -4.24 -12.76
N GLN A 198 -5.57 -3.14 -12.30
CA GLN A 198 -6.89 -2.70 -12.70
C GLN A 198 -6.89 -1.20 -13.05
N PRO A 199 -6.16 -0.78 -14.10
CA PRO A 199 -5.98 0.63 -14.41
C PRO A 199 -7.30 1.38 -14.63
N ALA A 200 -8.29 0.76 -15.28
CA ALA A 200 -9.59 1.38 -15.52
C ALA A 200 -10.36 1.63 -14.21
N LEU A 201 -10.48 0.62 -13.34
CA LEU A 201 -11.14 0.74 -12.04
C LEU A 201 -10.46 1.80 -11.18
N PHE A 202 -9.12 1.78 -11.14
CA PHE A 202 -8.32 2.74 -10.41
C PHE A 202 -8.52 4.18 -10.91
N ILE A 203 -8.41 4.40 -12.23
CA ILE A 203 -8.57 5.73 -12.84
C ILE A 203 -9.97 6.29 -12.60
N ASP A 204 -11.01 5.47 -12.78
CA ASP A 204 -12.39 5.91 -12.62
C ASP A 204 -12.69 6.29 -11.18
N ASP A 205 -12.18 5.53 -10.20
CA ASP A 205 -12.36 5.83 -8.78
C ASP A 205 -11.63 7.10 -8.34
N VAL A 206 -10.34 7.23 -8.72
CA VAL A 206 -9.53 8.43 -8.46
C VAL A 206 -10.19 9.67 -9.07
N ARG A 207 -10.72 9.57 -10.30
CA ARG A 207 -11.44 10.66 -10.95
C ARG A 207 -12.76 10.96 -10.27
N SER A 208 -13.53 9.95 -9.89
CA SER A 208 -14.82 10.11 -9.20
C SER A 208 -14.62 10.92 -7.94
N PHE A 209 -13.63 10.56 -7.12
CA PHE A 209 -13.33 11.28 -5.90
C PHE A 209 -12.81 12.70 -6.17
N PHE A 210 -11.72 12.87 -6.92
CA PHE A 210 -11.11 14.20 -7.04
C PHE A 210 -11.96 15.20 -7.85
N ARG A 211 -12.96 14.75 -8.62
CA ARG A 211 -13.94 15.67 -9.23
C ARG A 211 -14.82 16.36 -8.21
N THR A 212 -15.09 15.76 -7.05
CA THR A 212 -15.91 16.41 -6.00
C THR A 212 -15.17 17.51 -5.26
N LEU A 213 -13.84 17.58 -5.40
CA LEU A 213 -12.94 18.51 -4.71
C LEU A 213 -12.43 19.65 -5.61
N ARG A 214 -12.86 19.68 -6.88
CA ARG A 214 -12.47 20.69 -7.87
C ARG A 214 -13.36 21.92 -7.83
#